data_AF-A0A0G0JUG9-F1
#
_entry.id   AF-A0A0G0JUG9-F1
#
_cell.length_a   1.000
_cell.length_b   1.000
_cell.length_c   1.000
_cell.angle_alpha   90.00
_cell.angle_beta   90.00
_cell.angle_gamma   90.00
#
_symmetry.space_group_name_H-M   'P 1'
#
loop_
_entity.id
_entity.type
_entity.pdbx_description
1 polymer ?
#
loop_
_entity_poly.entity_id
_entity_poly.type
_entity_poly.pdbx_seq_one_letter_code
_entity_poly.pdbx_strand_id
1 'polypeptide(L)'
;MEIESKQQILERRNEIEQELVDMLKETESDFTLDHIRDVIFHEENNDDMMKVVAMFDRGGDASELSNVLELVTDAWNYFPHKVLGGISPAEVLLKHKDKSL
;
A
#
# COMPACT_ATOMS: atom_id res chain seq x y z
N MET A 1 -3.90 -13.48 -0.85
CA MET A 1 -2.46 -13.22 -1.08
C MET A 1 -1.68 -14.49 -0.80
N GLU A 2 -0.95 -15.01 -1.77
CA GLU A 2 0.02 -16.09 -1.58
C GLU A 2 1.43 -15.49 -1.58
N ILE A 3 2.20 -15.76 -0.54
CA ILE A 3 3.56 -15.23 -0.36
C ILE A 3 4.47 -16.43 -0.15
N GLU A 4 5.52 -16.54 -0.97
CA GLU A 4 6.47 -17.65 -0.95
C GLU A 4 7.88 -17.18 -0.55
N SER A 5 8.22 -15.91 -0.73
CA SER A 5 9.54 -15.39 -0.34
C SER A 5 9.58 -13.88 -0.09
N LYS A 6 10.65 -13.45 0.60
CA LYS A 6 10.95 -12.02 0.78
C LYS A 6 11.24 -11.30 -0.54
N GLN A 7 11.82 -12.00 -1.52
CA GLN A 7 12.12 -11.43 -2.83
C GLN A 7 10.84 -11.06 -3.57
N GLN A 8 9.84 -11.94 -3.58
CA GLN A 8 8.52 -11.65 -4.16
C GLN A 8 7.83 -10.44 -3.51
N ILE A 9 7.96 -10.28 -2.18
CA ILE A 9 7.43 -9.10 -1.49
C ILE A 9 8.10 -7.83 -1.99
N LEU A 10 9.43 -7.83 -2.18
CA LEU A 10 10.18 -6.67 -2.66
C LEU A 10 9.86 -6.35 -4.13
N GLU A 11 9.72 -7.37 -4.97
CA GLU A 11 9.32 -7.22 -6.37
C GLU A 11 7.92 -6.60 -6.46
N ARG A 12 6.93 -7.17 -5.74
CA ARG A 12 5.57 -6.61 -5.72
C ARG A 12 5.53 -5.20 -5.12
N ARG A 13 6.35 -4.91 -4.10
CA ARG A 13 6.48 -3.56 -3.54
C ARG A 13 6.94 -2.56 -4.60
N ASN A 14 7.93 -2.90 -5.42
CA ASN A 14 8.39 -2.01 -6.49
C ASN A 14 7.33 -1.78 -7.57
N GLU A 15 6.55 -2.81 -7.91
CA GLU A 15 5.42 -2.69 -8.84
C GLU A 15 4.36 -1.73 -8.29
N ILE A 16 3.96 -1.90 -7.02
CA ILE A 16 3.00 -1.03 -6.34
C ILE A 16 3.51 0.42 -6.30
N GLU A 17 4.79 0.63 -6.01
CA GLU A 17 5.38 1.99 -6.03
C GLU A 17 5.26 2.66 -7.39
N GLN A 18 5.49 1.91 -8.47
CA GLN A 18 5.34 2.41 -9.83
C GLN A 18 3.86 2.69 -10.16
N GLU A 19 2.96 1.76 -9.83
CA GLU A 19 1.51 1.90 -10.02
C GLU A 19 0.97 3.13 -9.26
N LEU A 20 1.39 3.36 -8.01
CA LEU A 20 1.01 4.54 -7.22
C LEU A 20 1.53 5.84 -7.86
N VAL A 21 2.77 5.86 -8.32
CA VAL A 21 3.36 7.04 -8.96
C VAL A 21 2.64 7.38 -10.26
N ASP A 22 2.30 6.37 -11.05
CA ASP A 22 1.58 6.59 -12.31
C ASP A 22 0.15 7.03 -12.04
N MET A 23 -0.53 6.43 -11.06
CA MET A 23 -1.85 6.87 -10.65
C MET A 23 -1.86 8.31 -10.11
N LEU A 24 -0.87 8.70 -9.29
CA LEU A 24 -0.73 10.09 -8.82
C LEU A 24 -0.57 11.08 -9.98
N LYS A 25 0.12 10.70 -11.06
CA LYS A 25 0.27 11.55 -12.26
C LYS A 25 -1.01 11.61 -13.07
N GLU A 26 -1.67 10.47 -13.29
CA GLU A 26 -2.95 10.39 -14.01
C GLU A 26 -4.03 11.20 -13.31
N THR A 27 -4.08 11.10 -11.98
CA THR A 27 -4.95 11.91 -11.14
C THR A 27 -4.35 13.26 -10.78
N GLU A 28 -3.33 13.75 -11.53
CA GLU A 28 -2.50 14.95 -11.26
C GLU A 28 -2.64 15.45 -9.82
N SER A 29 -2.27 14.56 -8.89
CA SER A 29 -2.44 14.73 -7.46
C SER A 29 -1.33 15.63 -6.93
N ASP A 30 -1.65 16.47 -5.96
CA ASP A 30 -0.65 17.28 -5.26
C ASP A 30 0.20 16.44 -4.29
N PHE A 31 -0.17 15.18 -4.07
CA PHE A 31 0.54 14.26 -3.20
C PHE A 31 1.65 13.51 -3.94
N THR A 32 2.53 12.88 -3.17
CA THR A 32 3.69 12.14 -3.66
C THR A 32 3.68 10.75 -3.04
N LEU A 33 4.47 9.84 -3.61
CA LEU A 33 4.65 8.51 -3.04
C LEU A 33 5.13 8.56 -1.58
N ASP A 34 5.95 9.56 -1.22
CA ASP A 34 6.44 9.71 0.15
C ASP A 34 5.32 10.10 1.12
N HIS A 35 4.35 10.92 0.71
CA HIS A 35 3.17 11.21 1.54
C HIS A 35 2.35 9.94 1.80
N ILE A 36 2.17 9.08 0.79
CA ILE A 36 1.46 7.81 0.92
C ILE A 36 2.20 6.87 1.88
N ARG A 37 3.52 6.73 1.70
CA ARG A 37 4.37 5.91 2.59
C ARG A 37 4.32 6.42 4.03
N ASP A 38 4.32 7.74 4.22
CA ASP A 38 4.28 8.33 5.56
C ASP A 38 2.95 8.03 6.27
N VAL A 39 1.82 8.15 5.56
CA VAL A 39 0.50 7.80 6.12
C VAL A 39 0.43 6.33 6.49
N ILE A 40 0.88 5.42 5.60
CA ILE A 40 0.85 3.98 5.89
C ILE A 40 1.81 3.65 7.05
N PHE A 41 3.01 4.22 7.05
CA PHE A 41 3.98 3.93 8.10
C PHE A 41 3.49 4.42 9.47
N HIS A 42 2.84 5.58 9.53
CA HIS A 42 2.35 6.20 10.75
C HIS A 42 0.87 5.95 11.04
N GLU A 43 0.26 4.93 10.43
CA GLU A 43 -1.13 4.58 10.69
C GLU A 43 -1.39 4.34 12.19
N GLU A 44 -2.55 4.82 12.64
CA GLU A 44 -3.07 4.57 13.98
C GLU A 44 -4.30 3.64 13.92
N ASN A 45 -5.04 3.67 12.80
CA ASN A 45 -6.19 2.81 12.57
C ASN A 45 -6.55 2.69 11.08
N ASN A 46 -7.57 1.88 10.78
CA ASN A 46 -8.01 1.63 9.40
C ASN A 46 -8.61 2.86 8.69
N ASP A 47 -9.00 3.92 9.40
CA ASP A 47 -9.48 5.15 8.76
C ASP A 47 -8.33 5.88 8.03
N ASP A 48 -7.07 5.62 8.41
CA ASP A 48 -5.89 6.12 7.71
C ASP A 48 -5.79 5.57 6.28
N MET A 49 -6.34 4.37 6.03
CA MET A 49 -6.44 3.84 4.67
C MET A 49 -7.30 4.74 3.78
N MET A 50 -8.40 5.29 4.31
CA MET A 50 -9.26 6.20 3.56
C MET A 50 -8.58 7.54 3.29
N LYS A 51 -7.62 7.96 4.13
CA LYS A 51 -6.79 9.13 3.82
C LYS A 51 -5.93 8.91 2.59
N VAL A 52 -5.37 7.70 2.43
CA VAL A 52 -4.61 7.34 1.22
C VAL A 52 -5.51 7.32 0.00
N VAL A 53 -6.70 6.72 0.08
CA VAL A 53 -7.68 6.73 -1.02
C VAL A 53 -8.03 8.17 -1.44
N ALA A 54 -8.24 9.06 -0.46
CA ALA A 54 -8.56 10.46 -0.72
C ALA A 54 -7.43 11.25 -1.39
N MET A 55 -6.17 10.78 -1.36
CA MET A 55 -5.06 11.41 -2.11
C MET A 55 -5.21 11.25 -3.63
N PHE A 56 -6.04 10.30 -4.07
CA PHE A 56 -6.34 10.04 -5.48
C PHE A 56 -7.74 10.55 -5.89
N ASP A 57 -8.57 10.98 -4.93
CA ASP A 57 -9.93 11.43 -5.20
C ASP A 57 -9.96 12.86 -5.75
N ARG A 58 -10.40 13.00 -7.01
CA ARG A 58 -10.61 14.29 -7.69
C ARG A 58 -12.06 14.74 -7.70
N GLY A 59 -12.96 14.05 -6.98
CA GLY A 59 -14.41 14.24 -7.08
C GLY A 59 -15.00 13.72 -8.41
N GLY A 60 -14.36 12.69 -9.00
CA GLY A 60 -14.66 12.11 -10.32
C GLY A 60 -15.42 10.77 -10.30
N ASP A 61 -15.44 10.07 -11.43
CA ASP A 61 -16.28 8.89 -11.71
C ASP A 61 -15.96 7.69 -10.81
N ALA A 62 -17.01 7.00 -10.33
CA ALA A 62 -16.91 5.91 -9.36
C ALA A 62 -16.15 4.67 -9.88
N SER A 63 -15.92 4.58 -11.19
CA SER A 63 -15.15 3.51 -11.83
C SER A 63 -13.65 3.58 -11.50
N GLU A 64 -13.10 4.77 -11.31
CA GLU A 64 -11.70 4.98 -10.92
C GLU A 64 -11.45 4.56 -9.46
N LEU A 65 -12.47 4.68 -8.60
CA LEU A 65 -12.39 4.37 -7.18
C LEU A 65 -12.08 2.89 -6.91
N SER A 66 -12.57 1.98 -7.76
CA SER A 66 -12.31 0.54 -7.58
C SER A 66 -10.82 0.21 -7.76
N ASN A 67 -10.18 0.80 -8.77
CA ASN A 67 -8.76 0.60 -9.05
C ASN A 67 -7.89 1.23 -7.95
N VAL A 68 -8.28 2.41 -7.46
CA VAL A 68 -7.61 3.07 -6.33
C VAL A 68 -7.69 2.21 -5.08
N LEU A 69 -8.87 1.67 -4.75
CA LEU A 69 -9.04 0.84 -3.55
C LEU A 69 -8.20 -0.43 -3.60
N GLU A 70 -8.11 -1.09 -4.75
CA GLU A 70 -7.25 -2.26 -4.94
C GLU A 70 -5.78 -1.91 -4.73
N LEU A 71 -5.30 -0.85 -5.38
CA LEU A 71 -3.93 -0.39 -5.28
C LEU A 71 -3.55 0.05 -3.85
N VAL A 72 -4.44 0.78 -3.17
CA VAL A 72 -4.25 1.18 -1.77
C VAL A 72 -4.25 -0.03 -0.85
N THR A 73 -5.09 -1.02 -1.09
CA THR A 73 -5.09 -2.28 -0.32
C THR A 73 -3.78 -3.02 -0.49
N ASP A 74 -3.23 -3.05 -1.71
CA ASP A 74 -1.92 -3.64 -1.96
C ASP A 74 -0.79 -2.86 -1.27
N ALA A 75 -0.78 -1.53 -1.39
CA ALA A 75 0.17 -0.68 -0.66
C ALA A 75 0.10 -0.94 0.86
N TRP A 76 -1.11 -1.03 1.41
CA TRP A 76 -1.33 -1.34 2.83
C TRP A 76 -0.72 -2.70 3.22
N ASN A 77 -0.78 -3.71 2.37
CA ASN A 77 -0.27 -5.03 2.70
C ASN A 77 1.25 -5.19 2.46
N TYR A 78 1.83 -4.44 1.54
CA TYR A 78 3.23 -4.61 1.13
C TYR A 78 4.18 -3.54 1.68
N PHE A 79 3.67 -2.40 2.15
CA PHE A 79 4.51 -1.33 2.73
C PHE A 79 4.73 -1.53 4.24
N PRO A 80 5.84 -1.03 4.79
CA PRO A 80 6.12 -1.12 6.22
C PRO A 80 5.15 -0.32 7.10
N HIS A 81 4.79 -0.86 8.26
CA HIS A 81 3.98 -0.18 9.28
C HIS A 81 4.78 -0.02 10.57
N LYS A 82 4.67 1.14 11.21
CA LYS A 82 5.34 1.39 12.50
C LYS A 82 4.84 0.46 13.60
N VAL A 83 3.53 0.19 13.65
CA VAL A 83 2.93 -0.71 14.65
C VAL A 83 3.45 -2.15 14.54
N LEU A 84 3.86 -2.56 13.33
CA LEU A 84 4.43 -3.89 13.06
C LEU A 84 5.95 -3.94 13.29
N GLY A 85 6.57 -2.85 13.75
CA GLY A 85 8.02 -2.77 13.94
C GLY A 85 8.78 -2.50 12.64
N GLY A 86 8.16 -1.80 11.69
CA GLY A 86 8.78 -1.41 10.43
C GLY A 86 8.84 -2.51 9.37
N ILE A 87 7.95 -3.49 9.45
CA ILE A 87 7.73 -4.50 8.40
C ILE A 87 6.30 -4.43 7.89
N SER A 88 6.03 -5.03 6.73
CA SER A 88 4.68 -5.07 6.16
C SER A 88 3.85 -6.27 6.67
N PRO A 89 2.51 -6.23 6.56
CA PRO A 89 1.65 -7.38 6.78
C PRO A 89 2.08 -8.62 5.99
N ALA A 90 2.51 -8.44 4.74
CA ALA A 90 3.05 -9.52 3.92
C ALA A 90 4.31 -10.16 4.56
N GLU A 91 5.23 -9.35 5.09
CA GLU A 91 6.42 -9.85 5.78
C GLU A 91 6.08 -10.55 7.12
N VAL A 92 5.05 -10.07 7.83
CA VAL A 92 4.52 -10.73 9.02
C VAL A 92 3.99 -12.13 8.66
N LEU A 93 3.16 -12.24 7.62
CA LEU A 93 2.61 -13.51 7.16
C LEU A 93 3.70 -14.51 6.77
N LEU A 94 4.73 -14.07 6.05
CA LEU A 94 5.88 -14.91 5.69
C LEU A 94 6.59 -15.43 6.94
N LYS A 95 6.87 -14.57 7.92
CA LYS A 95 7.50 -14.97 9.20
C LYS A 95 6.67 -16.00 9.98
N HIS A 96 5.34 -15.93 9.91
CA HIS A 96 4.46 -16.91 10.56
C HIS A 96 4.43 -18.25 9.83
N LYS A 97 4.46 -18.25 8.48
CA LYS A 97 4.60 -19.46 7.68
C LYS A 97 5.92 -20.18 8.01
N ASP A 98 7.04 -19.45 8.07
CA ASP A 98 8.36 -20.03 8.37
C ASP A 98 8.45 -20.65 9.77
N LYS A 99 7.74 -20.09 10.75
CA LYS A 99 7.71 -20.63 12.13
C LYS A 99 6.80 -21.85 12.30
N SER A 100 5.93 -22.12 11.33
CA SER A 100 4.97 -23.23 11.37
C SER A 100 5.50 -24.48 10.66
N LEU A 101 6.72 -24.41 10.12
CA LEU A 101 7.50 -25.48 9.49
C LEU A 101 8.58 -25.98 10.46
#